data_AF-A0A356UDW8-F1
#
_entry.id   AF-A0A356UDW8-F1
#
_cell.length_a   1.000
_cell.length_b   1.000
_cell.length_c   1.000
_cell.angle_alpha   90.00
_cell.angle_beta   90.00
_cell.angle_gamma   90.00
#
_symmetry.space_group_name_H-M   'P 1'
#
loop_
_entity.id
_entity.type
_entity.pdbx_description
1 polymer ?
#
loop_
_entity_poly.entity_id
_entity_poly.type
_entity_poly.pdbx_seq_one_letter_code
_entity_poly.pdbx_strand_id
1 'polypeptide(L)'
;MPTKLSRRNFIRLCAGSAAAISMTGFLAPYMSEAVAAGAPSVIWIQGASCTGCSISLLNTVHPDIKKVLTEVISLRYHPNIMAASGDLAIQEMFKVADEGNFFLVVEGAVPTGADGLYCTVGEENGHHITFENLVTTIGKKANAILSFGTCSAFGGIPATPPNPTNCKPVDQVVKDVPVINVPGCPPHPDWMVGTIA
;
A
#
# COMPACT_ATOMS: atom_id res chain seq x y z
N MET A 1 -7.27 -27.54 -20.09
CA MET A 1 -8.04 -26.35 -20.52
C MET A 1 -9.16 -26.80 -21.45
N PRO A 2 -10.42 -26.39 -21.24
CA PRO A 2 -11.49 -26.75 -22.18
C PRO A 2 -11.20 -26.12 -23.53
N THR A 3 -11.09 -26.94 -24.58
CA THR A 3 -10.55 -26.58 -25.90
C THR A 3 -11.58 -25.92 -26.84
N LYS A 4 -12.83 -25.70 -26.40
CA LYS A 4 -13.87 -25.07 -27.23
C LYS A 4 -14.68 -24.05 -26.44
N LEU A 5 -14.72 -22.82 -26.95
CA LEU A 5 -15.54 -21.74 -26.42
C LEU A 5 -17.01 -22.03 -26.71
N SER A 6 -17.84 -22.22 -25.67
CA SER A 6 -19.28 -22.41 -25.85
C SER A 6 -19.97 -21.08 -26.18
N ARG A 7 -21.12 -21.13 -26.90
CA ARG A 7 -21.97 -19.96 -27.16
C ARG A 7 -22.28 -19.16 -25.88
N ARG A 8 -22.50 -19.85 -24.76
CA ARG A 8 -22.79 -19.23 -23.46
C ARG A 8 -21.58 -18.47 -22.91
N ASN A 9 -20.38 -19.05 -23.03
CA ASN A 9 -19.14 -18.38 -22.62
C ASN A 9 -18.84 -17.18 -23.50
N PHE A 10 -19.09 -17.29 -24.81
CA PHE A 10 -18.97 -16.16 -25.74
C PHE A 10 -19.90 -15.01 -25.37
N ILE A 11 -21.20 -15.28 -25.15
CA ILE A 11 -22.17 -14.24 -24.78
C ILE A 11 -21.81 -13.61 -23.41
N ARG A 12 -21.38 -14.40 -22.43
CA ARG A 12 -20.91 -13.88 -21.14
C ARG A 12 -19.68 -12.97 -21.28
N LEU A 13 -18.74 -13.36 -22.15
CA LEU A 13 -17.57 -12.54 -22.44
C LEU A 13 -17.98 -11.22 -23.10
N CYS A 14 -18.81 -11.26 -24.14
CA CYS A 14 -19.30 -10.06 -24.81
C CYS A 14 -20.07 -9.13 -23.87
N ALA A 15 -20.96 -9.68 -23.04
CA ALA A 15 -21.70 -8.90 -22.05
C ALA A 15 -20.78 -8.30 -20.98
N GLY A 16 -19.79 -9.06 -20.50
CA GLY A 16 -18.79 -8.59 -19.56
C GLY A 16 -17.92 -7.47 -20.15
N SER A 17 -17.47 -7.61 -21.40
CA SER A 17 -16.71 -6.57 -22.10
C SER A 17 -17.54 -5.30 -22.35
N ALA A 18 -18.81 -5.43 -22.75
CA ALA A 18 -19.71 -4.29 -22.94
C ALA A 18 -19.96 -3.54 -21.62
N ALA A 19 -20.14 -4.28 -20.52
CA ALA A 19 -20.26 -3.70 -19.19
C ALA A 19 -18.96 -2.98 -18.76
N ALA A 20 -17.79 -3.57 -19.01
CA ALA A 20 -16.50 -2.96 -18.72
C ALA A 20 -16.29 -1.64 -19.48
N ILE A 21 -16.63 -1.60 -20.76
CA ILE A 21 -16.53 -0.37 -21.59
C ILE A 21 -17.53 0.70 -21.11
N SER A 22 -18.73 0.28 -20.70
CA SER A 22 -19.75 1.21 -20.20
C SER A 22 -19.40 1.80 -18.83
N MET A 23 -18.46 1.19 -18.11
CA MET A 23 -18.01 1.61 -16.78
C MET A 23 -17.30 2.97 -16.81
N THR A 24 -16.69 3.36 -17.93
CA THR A 24 -16.02 4.67 -18.06
C THR A 24 -17.00 5.82 -17.84
N GLY A 25 -18.24 5.73 -18.33
CA GLY A 25 -19.26 6.76 -18.09
C GLY A 25 -19.74 6.81 -16.64
N PHE A 26 -19.73 5.68 -15.95
CA PHE A 26 -20.07 5.58 -14.53
C PHE A 26 -18.95 6.11 -13.62
N LEU A 27 -17.69 5.89 -13.99
CA LEU A 27 -16.52 6.33 -13.24
C LEU A 27 -16.16 7.80 -13.46
N ALA A 28 -16.54 8.38 -14.60
CA ALA A 28 -16.27 9.78 -14.95
C ALA A 28 -16.55 10.81 -13.84
N PRO A 29 -17.69 10.80 -13.12
CA PRO A 29 -17.93 11.74 -12.02
C PRO A 29 -16.95 11.55 -10.85
N TYR A 30 -16.66 10.29 -10.47
CA TYR A 30 -15.70 9.99 -9.41
C TYR A 30 -14.28 10.40 -9.77
N MET A 31 -13.88 10.22 -11.03
CA MET A 31 -12.59 10.71 -11.54
C MET A 31 -12.50 12.23 -11.49
N SER A 32 -13.58 12.94 -11.86
CA SER A 32 -13.63 14.41 -11.75
C SER A 32 -13.54 14.89 -10.31
N GLU A 33 -14.18 14.20 -9.38
CA GLU A 33 -14.12 14.51 -7.95
C GLU A 33 -12.72 14.25 -7.39
N ALA A 34 -12.09 13.12 -7.75
CA ALA A 34 -10.72 12.79 -7.35
C ALA A 34 -9.72 13.84 -7.85
N VAL A 35 -9.84 14.29 -9.11
CA VAL A 35 -9.00 15.35 -9.66
C VAL A 35 -9.21 16.68 -8.90
N ALA A 36 -10.45 17.00 -8.52
CA ALA A 36 -10.76 18.22 -7.78
C ALA A 36 -10.27 18.19 -6.32
N ALA A 37 -10.22 17.01 -5.69
CA ALA A 37 -9.73 16.81 -4.32
C ALA A 37 -8.20 17.01 -4.19
N GLY A 38 -7.47 16.99 -5.31
CA GLY A 38 -6.02 17.12 -5.35
C GLY A 38 -5.31 15.81 -4.98
N ALA A 39 -3.97 15.87 -4.98
CA ALA A 39 -3.15 14.68 -4.76
C ALA A 39 -3.31 14.14 -3.32
N PRO A 40 -3.77 12.89 -3.13
CA PRO A 40 -3.97 12.33 -1.80
C PRO A 40 -2.65 12.28 -1.00
N SER A 41 -2.74 12.56 0.30
CA SER A 41 -1.61 12.37 1.21
C SER A 41 -1.33 10.88 1.41
N VAL A 42 -0.08 10.48 1.21
CA VAL A 42 0.38 9.10 1.33
C VAL A 42 1.50 9.02 2.37
N ILE A 43 1.35 8.11 3.31
CA ILE A 43 2.41 7.68 4.23
C ILE A 43 2.83 6.27 3.82
N TRP A 44 4.12 6.06 3.54
CA TRP A 44 4.66 4.75 3.17
C TRP A 44 5.59 4.22 4.25
N ILE A 45 5.20 3.12 4.89
CA ILE A 45 5.98 2.48 5.96
C ILE A 45 6.46 1.09 5.53
N GLN A 46 7.63 0.70 6.06
CA GLN A 46 8.30 -0.55 5.72
C GLN A 46 8.46 -1.44 6.96
N GLY A 47 7.90 -2.65 6.90
CA GLY A 47 8.05 -3.70 7.91
C GLY A 47 9.14 -4.71 7.52
N ALA A 48 8.84 -6.00 7.68
CA ALA A 48 9.67 -7.07 7.13
C ALA A 48 9.60 -7.08 5.60
N SER A 49 10.42 -6.24 4.98
CA SER A 49 10.43 -5.94 3.55
C SER A 49 11.84 -6.08 2.96
N CYS A 50 11.91 -6.12 1.64
CA CYS A 50 13.17 -6.09 0.88
C CYS A 50 13.33 -4.83 0.02
N THR A 51 12.47 -3.81 0.22
CA THR A 51 12.39 -2.58 -0.59
C THR A 51 12.03 -2.81 -2.07
N GLY A 52 11.80 -4.07 -2.50
CA GLY A 52 11.48 -4.39 -3.88
C GLY A 52 10.17 -3.79 -4.38
N CYS A 53 9.19 -3.52 -3.51
CA CYS A 53 7.94 -2.88 -3.91
C CYS A 53 8.18 -1.39 -4.17
N SER A 54 8.97 -0.73 -3.32
CA SER A 54 9.45 0.64 -3.58
C SER A 54 10.19 0.73 -4.91
N ILE A 55 11.18 -0.14 -5.16
CA ILE A 55 11.93 -0.13 -6.43
C ILE A 55 11.02 -0.40 -7.63
N SER A 56 10.04 -1.29 -7.48
CA SER A 56 9.08 -1.56 -8.55
C SER A 56 8.24 -0.31 -8.87
N LEU A 57 7.78 0.43 -7.85
CA LEU A 57 7.07 1.70 -8.06
C LEU A 57 7.94 2.72 -8.79
N LEU A 58 9.22 2.85 -8.41
CA LEU A 58 10.16 3.76 -9.06
C LEU A 58 10.36 3.46 -10.56
N ASN A 59 10.07 2.24 -11.00
CA ASN A 59 10.16 1.81 -12.41
C ASN A 59 8.86 2.08 -13.22
N THR A 60 7.89 2.81 -12.67
CA THR A 60 6.69 3.21 -13.44
C THR A 60 7.05 4.04 -14.66
N VAL A 61 6.33 3.82 -15.76
CA VAL A 61 6.58 4.48 -17.06
C VAL A 61 5.50 5.51 -17.39
N HIS A 62 4.22 5.17 -17.19
CA HIS A 62 3.09 6.03 -17.54
C HIS A 62 2.00 5.99 -16.46
N PRO A 63 1.92 7.02 -15.59
CA PRO A 63 2.86 8.15 -15.46
C PRO A 63 4.27 7.71 -15.00
N ASP A 64 5.30 8.50 -15.33
CA ASP A 64 6.64 8.28 -14.79
C ASP A 64 6.69 8.64 -13.29
N ILE A 65 7.72 8.18 -12.57
CA ILE A 65 7.79 8.37 -11.13
C ILE A 65 7.83 9.85 -10.72
N LYS A 66 8.43 10.71 -11.56
CA LYS A 66 8.46 12.15 -11.30
C LYS A 66 7.03 12.69 -11.25
N LYS A 67 6.21 12.40 -12.25
CA LYS A 67 4.80 12.79 -12.28
C LYS A 67 4.00 12.18 -11.15
N VAL A 68 4.26 10.92 -10.80
CA VAL A 68 3.59 10.30 -9.64
C VAL A 68 3.83 11.13 -8.38
N LEU A 69 5.09 11.48 -8.10
CA LEU A 69 5.47 12.20 -6.88
C LEU A 69 5.12 13.70 -6.90
N THR A 70 4.94 14.32 -8.07
CA THR A 70 4.65 15.76 -8.18
C THR A 70 3.19 16.08 -8.49
N GLU A 71 2.43 15.15 -9.05
CA GLU A 71 1.08 15.40 -9.60
C GLU A 71 0.04 14.37 -9.15
N VAL A 72 0.42 13.12 -8.88
CA VAL A 72 -0.55 12.05 -8.55
C VAL A 72 -0.73 11.91 -7.05
N ILE A 73 0.35 11.90 -6.26
CA ILE A 73 0.29 11.73 -4.81
C ILE A 73 1.10 12.80 -4.09
N SER A 74 0.69 13.11 -2.86
CA SER A 74 1.53 13.85 -1.92
C SER A 74 2.20 12.84 -0.99
N LEU A 75 3.41 12.40 -1.34
CA LEU A 75 4.17 11.43 -0.53
C LEU A 75 4.79 12.13 0.69
N ARG A 76 4.12 12.01 1.84
CA ARG A 76 4.47 12.71 3.07
C ARG A 76 5.57 12.03 3.88
N TYR A 77 5.68 10.71 3.77
CA TYR A 77 6.72 9.93 4.43
C TYR A 77 7.09 8.72 3.57
N HIS A 78 8.38 8.51 3.35
CA HIS A 78 8.92 7.31 2.72
C HIS A 78 10.40 7.16 3.09
N PRO A 79 10.81 6.08 3.80
CA PRO A 79 12.13 6.01 4.42
C PRO A 79 13.29 6.01 3.43
N ASN A 80 13.09 5.54 2.18
CA ASN A 80 14.17 5.47 1.19
C ASN A 80 14.41 6.75 0.37
N ILE A 81 13.42 7.65 0.22
CA ILE A 81 13.50 8.75 -0.77
C ILE A 81 13.14 10.14 -0.22
N MET A 82 12.64 10.22 1.01
CA MET A 82 12.36 11.51 1.64
C MET A 82 13.65 12.25 2.02
N ALA A 83 13.57 13.58 2.09
CA ALA A 83 14.73 14.42 2.40
C ALA A 83 15.06 14.47 3.91
N ALA A 84 14.04 14.46 4.78
CA ALA A 84 14.23 14.49 6.22
C ALA A 84 14.59 13.10 6.78
N SER A 85 15.26 13.06 7.92
CA SER A 85 15.72 11.82 8.56
C SER A 85 15.59 11.87 10.08
N GLY A 86 15.60 10.70 10.73
CA GLY A 86 15.53 10.59 12.19
C GLY A 86 14.26 11.22 12.75
N ASP A 87 14.38 11.90 13.89
CA ASP A 87 13.26 12.47 14.64
C ASP A 87 12.39 13.41 13.80
N LEU A 88 13.00 14.21 12.91
CA LEU A 88 12.26 15.11 12.02
C LEU A 88 11.31 14.35 11.09
N ALA A 89 11.75 13.20 10.58
CA ALA A 89 10.93 12.37 9.70
C ALA A 89 9.79 11.70 10.47
N ILE A 90 10.08 11.21 11.68
CA ILE A 90 9.09 10.57 12.56
C ILE A 90 8.02 11.57 13.01
N GLN A 91 8.42 12.78 13.41
CA GLN A 91 7.50 13.84 13.83
C GLN A 91 6.55 14.26 12.70
N GLU A 92 7.07 14.44 11.48
CA GLU A 92 6.22 14.79 10.33
C GLU A 92 5.24 13.66 10.01
N MET A 93 5.67 12.39 10.06
CA MET A 93 4.77 11.25 9.86
C MET A 93 3.61 11.24 10.86
N PHE A 94 3.89 11.40 12.16
CA PHE A 94 2.84 11.42 13.18
C PHE A 94 1.93 12.63 13.06
N LYS A 95 2.49 13.81 12.74
CA LYS A 95 1.70 15.01 12.48
C LYS A 95 0.70 14.78 11.33
N VAL A 96 1.15 14.23 10.19
CA VAL A 96 0.25 13.91 9.07
C VAL A 96 -0.81 12.88 9.50
N ALA A 97 -0.41 11.86 10.27
CA ALA A 97 -1.34 10.85 10.75
C ALA A 97 -2.41 11.42 11.70
N ASP A 98 -2.07 12.45 12.50
CA ASP A 98 -2.98 13.15 13.41
C ASP A 98 -3.90 14.15 12.70
N GLU A 99 -3.43 14.78 11.63
CA GLU A 99 -4.27 15.61 10.74
C GLU A 99 -5.36 14.75 10.05
N GLY A 100 -5.11 13.45 9.88
CA GLY A 100 -6.02 12.52 9.20
C GLY A 100 -6.05 12.75 7.69
N ASN A 101 -7.02 12.13 7.02
CA ASN A 101 -7.20 12.23 5.57
C ASN A 101 -5.96 11.80 4.75
N PHE A 102 -5.47 10.59 4.98
CA PHE A 102 -4.33 10.01 4.28
C PHE A 102 -4.55 8.53 3.96
N PHE A 103 -3.82 8.03 2.96
CA PHE A 103 -3.70 6.61 2.67
C PHE A 103 -2.38 6.07 3.23
N LEU A 104 -2.46 4.93 3.89
CA LEU A 104 -1.28 4.27 4.44
C LEU A 104 -0.83 3.17 3.49
N VAL A 105 0.34 3.31 2.88
CA VAL A 105 0.99 2.20 2.17
C VAL A 105 1.83 1.40 3.16
N VAL A 106 1.62 0.08 3.15
CA VAL A 106 2.40 -0.88 3.93
C VAL A 106 3.17 -1.80 2.99
N GLU A 107 4.50 -1.68 3.04
CA GLU A 107 5.42 -2.59 2.37
C GLU A 107 6.05 -3.55 3.39
N GLY A 108 5.92 -4.86 3.16
CA GLY A 108 6.46 -5.89 4.06
C GLY A 108 5.45 -6.43 5.06
N ALA A 109 5.76 -7.61 5.61
CA ALA A 109 4.94 -8.25 6.64
C ALA A 109 5.11 -7.55 8.00
N VAL A 110 4.20 -7.80 8.93
CA VAL A 110 4.25 -7.27 10.30
C VAL A 110 4.85 -8.33 11.24
N PRO A 111 6.09 -8.17 11.75
CA PRO A 111 6.66 -9.09 12.73
C PRO A 111 6.03 -8.85 14.10
N THR A 112 5.44 -9.89 14.69
CA THR A 112 4.76 -9.80 16.01
C THR A 112 5.46 -10.64 17.09
N GLY A 113 6.55 -11.33 16.74
CA GLY A 113 7.36 -12.08 17.70
C GLY A 113 8.24 -11.16 18.55
N ALA A 114 8.63 -11.63 19.73
CA ALA A 114 9.45 -10.86 20.68
C ALA A 114 8.92 -9.43 20.91
N ASP A 115 7.60 -9.30 21.13
CA ASP A 115 6.92 -8.02 21.33
C ASP A 115 7.17 -6.98 20.21
N GLY A 116 7.30 -7.47 18.96
CA GLY A 116 7.52 -6.66 17.77
C GLY A 116 8.98 -6.22 17.56
N LEU A 117 9.91 -6.61 18.43
CA LEU A 117 11.31 -6.16 18.40
C LEU A 117 12.12 -6.64 17.18
N TYR A 118 11.60 -7.58 16.39
CA TYR A 118 12.24 -7.98 15.13
C TYR A 118 12.23 -6.90 14.04
N CYS A 119 11.42 -5.84 14.19
CA CYS A 119 11.42 -4.70 13.28
C CYS A 119 11.11 -3.40 14.02
N THR A 120 12.15 -2.59 14.22
CA THR A 120 12.05 -1.22 14.73
C THR A 120 12.28 -0.24 13.58
N VAL A 121 11.48 0.81 13.52
CA VAL A 121 11.40 1.71 12.36
C VAL A 121 11.68 3.18 12.71
N GLY A 122 12.02 3.43 13.96
CA GLY A 122 12.35 4.75 14.49
C GLY A 122 12.48 4.71 16.00
N GLU A 123 12.60 5.89 16.58
CA GLU A 123 12.66 6.11 18.02
C GLU A 123 11.79 7.31 18.37
N GLU A 124 11.16 7.28 19.54
CA GLU A 124 10.49 8.42 20.14
C GLU A 124 10.89 8.49 21.61
N ASN A 125 11.45 9.63 22.05
CA ASN A 125 11.85 9.88 23.43
C ASN A 125 12.77 8.79 24.04
N GLY A 126 13.72 8.24 23.27
CA GLY A 126 14.61 7.17 23.75
C GLY A 126 14.04 5.76 23.66
N HIS A 127 12.82 5.59 23.14
CA HIS A 127 12.15 4.30 23.03
C HIS A 127 11.95 3.90 21.57
N HIS A 128 12.30 2.65 21.24
CA HIS A 128 12.11 2.11 19.90
C HIS A 128 10.63 2.08 19.51
N ILE A 129 10.34 2.54 18.29
CA ILE A 129 9.04 2.37 17.66
C ILE A 129 9.08 1.03 16.92
N THR A 130 8.36 0.02 17.42
CA THR A 130 8.18 -1.24 16.70
C THR A 130 7.24 -1.03 15.52
N PHE A 131 7.47 -1.77 14.44
CA PHE A 131 6.62 -1.67 13.25
C PHE A 131 5.17 -2.08 13.55
N GLU A 132 4.96 -3.10 14.40
CA GLU A 132 3.64 -3.52 14.87
C GLU A 132 2.89 -2.37 15.57
N ASN A 133 3.55 -1.65 16.48
CA ASN A 133 2.95 -0.49 17.15
C ASN A 133 2.68 0.64 16.13
N LEU A 134 3.63 0.93 15.24
CA LEU A 134 3.46 1.98 14.25
C LEU A 134 2.24 1.71 13.35
N VAL A 135 2.20 0.54 12.70
CA VAL A 135 1.14 0.19 11.74
C VAL A 135 -0.24 0.14 12.41
N THR A 136 -0.33 -0.29 13.67
CA THR A 136 -1.59 -0.30 14.41
C THR A 136 -2.03 1.10 14.84
N THR A 137 -1.10 1.95 15.26
CA THR A 137 -1.39 3.31 15.72
C THR A 137 -1.83 4.21 14.57
N ILE A 138 -1.07 4.26 13.46
CA ILE A 138 -1.42 5.13 12.34
C ILE A 138 -2.42 4.49 11.38
N GLY A 139 -2.43 3.15 11.26
CA GLY A 139 -3.37 2.43 10.39
C GLY A 139 -4.82 2.70 10.74
N LYS A 140 -5.16 2.81 12.04
CA LYS A 140 -6.52 3.14 12.52
C LYS A 140 -7.01 4.53 12.13
N LYS A 141 -6.10 5.43 11.75
CA LYS A 141 -6.40 6.83 11.37
C LYS A 141 -6.48 7.01 9.85
N ALA A 142 -6.01 6.03 9.08
CA ALA A 142 -5.97 6.10 7.62
C ALA A 142 -7.36 5.91 7.00
N ASN A 143 -7.61 6.54 5.86
CA ASN A 143 -8.84 6.34 5.08
C ASN A 143 -8.92 4.90 4.54
N ALA A 144 -7.78 4.36 4.12
CA ALA A 144 -7.57 2.97 3.77
C ALA A 144 -6.08 2.62 3.87
N ILE A 145 -5.81 1.32 4.00
CA ILE A 145 -4.47 0.76 4.00
C ILE A 145 -4.23 0.04 2.68
N LEU A 146 -3.14 0.36 2.02
CA LEU A 146 -2.69 -0.23 0.77
C LEU A 146 -1.55 -1.21 1.07
N SER A 147 -1.87 -2.51 1.09
CA SER A 147 -0.89 -3.57 1.30
C SER A 147 -0.15 -3.86 0.00
N PHE A 148 0.98 -3.19 -0.19
CA PHE A 148 1.79 -3.31 -1.40
C PHE A 148 2.84 -4.40 -1.24
N GLY A 149 2.65 -5.46 -2.03
CA GLY A 149 3.49 -6.65 -2.01
C GLY A 149 2.85 -7.83 -1.31
N THR A 150 3.25 -9.03 -1.73
CA THR A 150 2.76 -10.29 -1.14
C THR A 150 3.07 -10.39 0.36
N CYS A 151 4.15 -9.75 0.84
CA CYS A 151 4.51 -9.75 2.25
C CYS A 151 3.48 -9.01 3.13
N SER A 152 3.04 -7.81 2.75
CA SER A 152 2.03 -7.07 3.51
C SER A 152 0.63 -7.64 3.29
N ALA A 153 0.31 -8.07 2.06
CA ALA A 153 -0.99 -8.62 1.73
C ALA A 153 -1.26 -10.00 2.39
N PHE A 154 -0.26 -10.89 2.42
CA PHE A 154 -0.45 -12.30 2.80
C PHE A 154 0.64 -12.86 3.72
N GLY A 155 1.55 -12.03 4.23
CA GLY A 155 2.70 -12.43 5.05
C GLY A 155 3.94 -12.77 4.22
N GLY A 156 3.78 -13.34 3.02
CA GLY A 156 4.86 -13.58 2.05
C GLY A 156 6.02 -14.42 2.59
N ILE A 157 7.22 -14.20 2.04
CA ILE A 157 8.45 -14.94 2.41
C ILE A 157 8.69 -14.92 3.94
N PRO A 158 8.61 -13.77 4.64
CA PRO A 158 8.87 -13.71 6.08
C PRO A 158 7.92 -14.56 6.94
N ALA A 159 6.69 -14.81 6.49
CA ALA A 159 5.69 -15.59 7.21
C ALA A 159 5.70 -17.09 6.87
N THR A 160 6.55 -17.53 5.94
CA THR A 160 6.67 -18.96 5.59
C THR A 160 7.26 -19.77 6.76
N PRO A 161 6.91 -21.07 6.90
CA PRO A 161 7.51 -21.91 7.93
C PRO A 161 9.05 -21.89 7.88
N PRO A 162 9.74 -21.74 9.03
CA PRO A 162 9.21 -21.86 10.39
C PRO A 162 8.65 -20.55 11.01
N ASN A 163 8.60 -19.44 10.26
CA ASN A 163 8.14 -18.12 10.71
C ASN A 163 8.75 -17.67 12.06
N PRO A 164 10.09 -17.58 12.16
CA PRO A 164 10.78 -17.35 13.43
C PRO A 164 10.46 -15.99 14.08
N THR A 165 10.00 -15.03 13.29
CA THR A 165 9.65 -13.67 13.75
C THR A 165 8.15 -13.45 13.92
N ASN A 166 7.34 -14.51 13.75
CA ASN A 166 5.88 -14.48 13.81
C ASN A 166 5.29 -13.35 12.94
N CYS A 167 5.76 -13.26 11.70
CA CYS A 167 5.27 -12.35 10.68
C CYS A 167 3.82 -12.65 10.31
N LYS A 168 3.03 -11.61 10.15
CA LYS A 168 1.62 -11.66 9.75
C LYS A 168 1.32 -10.67 8.62
N PRO A 169 0.31 -10.93 7.78
CA PRO A 169 -0.24 -9.91 6.89
C PRO A 169 -0.89 -8.76 7.68
N VAL A 170 -1.03 -7.62 7.02
CA VAL A 170 -1.55 -6.37 7.62
C VAL A 170 -2.97 -6.54 8.15
N ASP A 171 -3.84 -7.22 7.41
CA ASP A 171 -5.24 -7.43 7.76
C ASP A 171 -5.44 -8.32 9.01
N GLN A 172 -4.41 -9.04 9.45
CA GLN A 172 -4.41 -9.80 10.70
C GLN A 172 -4.02 -8.94 11.91
N VAL A 173 -3.35 -7.80 11.69
CA VAL A 173 -2.86 -6.91 12.74
C VAL A 173 -3.72 -5.66 12.89
N VAL A 174 -4.15 -5.05 11.79
CA VAL A 174 -5.05 -3.90 11.79
C VAL A 174 -6.45 -4.36 11.41
N LYS A 175 -7.44 -3.99 12.23
CA LYS A 175 -8.85 -4.33 12.06
C LYS A 175 -9.67 -3.05 11.87
N ASP A 176 -10.87 -3.21 11.31
CA ASP A 176 -11.88 -2.15 11.17
C ASP A 176 -11.50 -0.96 10.27
N VAL A 177 -10.44 -1.12 9.46
CA VAL A 177 -10.01 -0.18 8.41
C VAL A 177 -10.01 -0.92 7.07
N PRO A 178 -10.47 -0.31 5.97
CA PRO A 178 -10.38 -0.93 4.65
C PRO A 178 -8.93 -1.26 4.29
N VAL A 179 -8.64 -2.53 4.01
CA VAL A 179 -7.32 -2.98 3.53
C VAL A 179 -7.46 -3.42 2.08
N ILE A 180 -6.67 -2.80 1.19
CA ILE A 180 -6.62 -3.10 -0.24
C ILE A 180 -5.31 -3.82 -0.51
N ASN A 181 -5.40 -5.07 -0.97
CA ASN A 181 -4.23 -5.88 -1.27
C ASN A 181 -3.81 -5.70 -2.73
N VAL A 182 -2.57 -5.24 -2.94
CA VAL A 182 -1.91 -5.21 -4.25
C VAL A 182 -0.70 -6.15 -4.20
N PRO A 183 -0.93 -7.46 -4.40
CA PRO A 183 0.12 -8.46 -4.22
C PRO A 183 1.10 -8.51 -5.40
N GLY A 184 2.15 -9.31 -5.22
CA GLY A 184 3.29 -9.43 -6.14
C GLY A 184 4.60 -9.34 -5.35
N CYS A 185 5.66 -9.95 -5.85
CA CYS A 185 6.96 -9.98 -5.15
C CYS A 185 8.12 -9.60 -6.10
N PRO A 186 8.15 -8.36 -6.61
CA PRO A 186 7.26 -7.23 -6.28
C PRO A 186 6.00 -7.13 -7.17
N PRO A 187 4.98 -6.34 -6.78
CA PRO A 187 3.86 -5.98 -7.65
C PRO A 187 4.34 -5.19 -8.86
N HIS A 188 3.63 -5.27 -9.98
CA HIS A 188 3.91 -4.42 -11.13
C HIS A 188 3.62 -2.94 -10.80
N PRO A 189 4.43 -1.95 -11.24
CA PRO A 189 4.20 -0.53 -10.97
C PRO A 189 2.79 -0.06 -11.31
N ASP A 190 2.28 -0.42 -12.49
CA ASP A 190 0.94 -0.02 -12.95
C ASP A 190 -0.17 -0.46 -11.99
N TRP A 191 0.00 -1.60 -11.30
CA TRP A 191 -1.00 -2.08 -10.34
C TRP A 191 -1.01 -1.19 -9.10
N MET A 192 0.17 -0.76 -8.66
CA MET A 192 0.32 0.14 -7.51
C MET A 192 -0.20 1.55 -7.84
N VAL A 193 0.28 2.13 -8.95
CA VAL A 193 -0.12 3.47 -9.39
C VAL A 193 -1.62 3.51 -9.69
N GLY A 194 -2.15 2.54 -10.44
CA GLY A 194 -3.57 2.47 -10.77
C GLY A 194 -4.49 2.15 -9.59
N THR A 195 -3.95 1.72 -8.45
CA THR A 195 -4.74 1.55 -7.20
C THR A 195 -4.72 2.81 -6.34
N ILE A 196 -3.65 3.61 -6.41
CA ILE A 196 -3.56 4.87 -5.65
C ILE A 196 -4.28 6.03 -6.35
N ALA A 197 -4.21 6.07 -7.69
CA ALA A 197 -4.84 7.10 -8.52
C ALA A 197 -6.36 6.91 -8.66
#